data_AF-A0A7S4M6A1-F1
#
_entry.id   AF-A0A7S4M6A1-F1
#
_cell.length_a   1.000
_cell.length_b   1.000
_cell.length_c   1.000
_cell.angle_alpha   90.00
_cell.angle_beta   90.00
_cell.angle_gamma   90.00
#
_symmetry.space_group_name_H-M   'P 1'
#
loop_
_entity.id
_entity.type
_entity.pdbx_description
1 polymer ?
#
loop_
_entity_poly.entity_id
_entity_poly.type
_entity_poly.pdbx_seq_one_letter_code
_entity_poly.pdbx_strand_id
1 'polypeptide(L)'
;VVEGFKRGSKELGWPTANLDPASFEAQLDKEQEGVYLGWAAVEEDGVLLGGKVHKAVLSIGWNPFYKNEQRTVESYLCHDFGRDFYGADMRLLVCACIRPQADFSSMDELIKAIREDIE
;
A
#
# COMPACT_ATOMS: atom_id res chain seq x y z
N VAL A 1 -7.55 5.23 5.83
CA VAL A 1 -6.14 4.80 6.02
C VAL A 1 -5.92 4.54 7.49
N VAL A 2 -5.34 3.39 7.86
CA VAL A 2 -5.11 3.00 9.26
C VAL A 2 -3.63 2.93 9.60
N GLU A 3 -3.30 2.96 10.90
CA GLU A 3 -1.93 2.70 11.34
C GLU A 3 -1.52 1.26 11.04
N GLY A 4 -0.42 1.10 10.29
CA GLY A 4 0.22 -0.18 10.08
C GLY A 4 1.29 -0.49 11.13
N PHE A 5 2.15 -1.47 10.83
CA PHE A 5 3.14 -1.99 11.79
C PHE A 5 4.42 -1.16 11.94
N LYS A 6 4.46 0.06 11.38
CA LYS A 6 5.62 0.98 11.44
C LYS A 6 6.95 0.26 11.14
N ARG A 7 6.97 -0.60 10.11
CA ARG A 7 8.06 -1.56 9.78
C ARG A 7 9.33 -0.93 9.18
N GLY A 8 9.69 0.29 9.56
CA GLY A 8 10.93 0.95 9.09
C GLY A 8 10.92 1.45 7.64
N SER A 9 9.98 1.03 6.78
CA SER A 9 9.86 1.52 5.39
C SER A 9 9.77 3.05 5.32
N LYS A 10 9.05 3.66 6.27
CA LYS A 10 9.00 5.12 6.45
C LYS A 10 10.37 5.74 6.76
N GLU A 11 11.16 5.12 7.62
CA GLU A 11 12.51 5.61 7.98
C GLU A 11 13.49 5.54 6.80
N LEU A 12 13.16 4.72 5.79
CA LEU A 12 13.95 4.49 4.58
C LEU A 12 13.47 5.32 3.39
N GLY A 13 12.48 6.20 3.60
CA GLY A 13 11.92 7.08 2.57
C GLY A 13 10.82 6.44 1.71
N TRP A 14 10.29 5.28 2.13
CA TRP A 14 9.25 4.53 1.40
C TRP A 14 7.99 4.31 2.28
N PRO A 15 7.31 5.38 2.73
CA PRO A 15 6.12 5.22 3.57
C PRO A 15 4.98 4.52 2.84
N THR A 16 4.37 3.50 3.47
CA THR A 16 3.19 2.81 2.94
C THR A 16 1.92 3.20 3.71
N ALA A 17 0.85 3.46 2.98
CA ALA A 17 -0.51 3.62 3.51
C ALA A 17 -1.15 2.23 3.66
N ASN A 18 -1.67 1.94 4.85
CA ASN A 18 -2.39 0.69 5.12
C ASN A 18 -3.90 0.96 5.00
N LEU A 19 -4.62 0.08 4.29
CA LEU A 19 -6.08 0.09 4.27
C LEU A 19 -6.66 -0.79 5.37
N ASP A 20 -7.83 -0.39 5.88
CA ASP A 20 -8.62 -1.21 6.79
C ASP A 20 -9.16 -2.44 6.03
N PRO A 21 -8.87 -3.68 6.50
CA PRO A 21 -9.42 -4.90 5.92
C PRO A 21 -10.93 -4.86 5.67
N ALA A 22 -11.70 -4.28 6.59
CA ALA A 22 -13.15 -4.17 6.46
C ALA A 22 -13.60 -3.37 5.22
N SER A 23 -12.72 -2.53 4.66
CA SER A 23 -13.00 -1.70 3.49
C SER A 23 -12.84 -2.43 2.15
N PHE A 24 -12.08 -3.53 2.10
CA PHE A 24 -11.73 -4.20 0.85
C PHE A 24 -11.95 -5.72 0.85
N GLU A 25 -12.11 -6.36 2.01
CA GLU A 25 -12.07 -7.82 2.10
C GLU A 25 -13.13 -8.51 1.24
N ALA A 26 -14.33 -7.93 1.14
CA ALA A 26 -15.42 -8.42 0.29
C ALA A 26 -15.20 -8.21 -1.22
N GLN A 27 -14.22 -7.37 -1.59
CA GLN A 27 -13.90 -7.04 -2.98
C GLN A 27 -12.73 -7.84 -3.51
N LEU A 28 -11.96 -8.49 -2.62
CA LEU A 28 -10.77 -9.25 -3.00
C LEU A 28 -11.04 -10.74 -3.05
N ASP A 29 -10.69 -11.38 -4.16
CA ASP A 29 -10.64 -12.84 -4.29
C ASP A 29 -9.31 -13.40 -3.80
N LYS A 30 -9.30 -14.69 -3.41
CA LYS A 30 -8.09 -15.35 -2.89
C LYS A 30 -6.93 -15.38 -3.89
N GLU A 31 -7.23 -15.26 -5.17
CA GLU A 31 -6.24 -15.28 -6.26
C GLU A 31 -5.55 -13.92 -6.47
N GLN A 32 -5.94 -12.88 -5.73
CA GLN A 32 -5.46 -11.51 -5.92
C GLN A 32 -4.29 -11.14 -5.00
N GLU A 33 -3.48 -12.12 -4.63
CA GLU A 33 -2.24 -11.89 -3.90
C GLU A 33 -1.12 -11.47 -4.85
N GLY A 34 -0.42 -10.39 -4.53
CA GLY A 34 0.64 -9.88 -5.38
C GLY A 34 0.93 -8.41 -5.19
N VAL A 35 1.81 -7.91 -6.06
CA VAL A 35 2.13 -6.51 -6.20
C VAL A 35 1.49 -5.98 -7.47
N TYR A 36 0.86 -4.82 -7.34
CA TYR A 36 0.04 -4.22 -8.37
C TYR A 36 0.40 -2.76 -8.59
N LEU A 37 0.14 -2.30 -9.82
CA LEU A 37 0.15 -0.89 -10.18
C LEU A 37 -1.26 -0.34 -10.21
N GLY A 38 -1.37 0.93 -9.82
CA GLY A 38 -2.64 1.61 -9.79
C GLY A 38 -2.54 3.12 -9.59
N TRP A 39 -3.68 3.68 -9.23
CA TRP A 39 -3.83 5.08 -8.87
C TRP A 39 -4.47 5.20 -7.48
N ALA A 40 -4.06 6.22 -6.74
CA ALA A 40 -4.59 6.53 -5.43
C ALA A 40 -5.09 7.97 -5.35
N ALA A 41 -6.24 8.15 -4.72
CA ALA A 41 -6.75 9.45 -4.28
C ALA A 41 -6.83 9.42 -2.75
N VAL A 42 -6.37 10.48 -2.09
CA VAL A 42 -6.45 10.62 -0.63
C VAL A 42 -7.26 11.86 -0.31
N GLU A 43 -8.34 11.70 0.45
CA GLU A 43 -9.26 12.76 0.84
C GLU A 43 -9.30 12.88 2.37
N GLU A 44 -9.21 14.11 2.88
CA GLU A 44 -9.37 14.44 4.30
C GLU A 44 -10.36 15.60 4.40
N ASP A 45 -11.42 15.42 5.20
CA ASP A 45 -12.51 16.39 5.35
C ASP A 45 -13.12 16.89 4.02
N GLY A 46 -13.24 15.97 3.05
CA GLY A 46 -13.77 16.27 1.71
C GLY A 46 -12.80 17.02 0.79
N VAL A 47 -11.53 17.17 1.19
CA VAL A 47 -10.48 17.83 0.42
C VAL A 47 -9.47 16.81 -0.09
N LEU A 48 -9.21 16.83 -1.39
CA LEU A 48 -8.20 15.96 -2.02
C LEU A 48 -6.78 16.42 -1.60
N LEU A 49 -6.13 15.63 -0.75
CA LEU A 49 -4.73 15.83 -0.37
C LEU A 49 -3.84 15.68 -1.60
N GLY A 50 -2.82 16.54 -1.73
CA GLY A 50 -1.97 16.62 -2.92
C GLY A 50 -2.66 17.21 -4.16
N GLY A 51 -3.97 17.49 -4.09
CA GLY A 51 -4.75 18.16 -5.14
C GLY A 51 -4.97 17.34 -6.42
N LYS A 52 -4.58 16.06 -6.44
CA LYS A 52 -4.72 15.17 -7.61
C LYS A 52 -4.70 13.70 -7.21
N VAL A 53 -4.93 12.84 -8.18
CA VAL A 53 -4.63 11.40 -8.05
C VAL A 53 -3.14 11.15 -8.29
N HIS A 54 -2.60 10.15 -7.60
CA HIS A 54 -1.18 9.80 -7.64
C HIS A 54 -1.01 8.37 -8.14
N LYS A 55 0.08 8.11 -8.86
CA LYS A 55 0.49 6.73 -9.16
C LYS A 55 0.75 6.02 -7.84
N ALA A 56 0.41 4.74 -7.78
CA ALA A 56 0.59 3.93 -6.60
C ALA A 56 1.06 2.52 -6.96
N VAL A 57 1.94 1.99 -6.13
CA VAL A 57 2.25 0.57 -6.05
C VAL A 57 1.56 0.04 -4.82
N LEU A 58 0.91 -1.11 -4.94
CA LEU A 58 0.17 -1.72 -3.84
C LEU A 58 0.46 -3.21 -3.72
N SER A 59 0.70 -3.64 -2.48
CA SER A 59 0.90 -5.03 -2.10
C SER A 59 -0.38 -5.55 -1.46
N ILE A 60 -0.91 -6.65 -1.98
CA ILE A 60 -2.06 -7.36 -1.44
C ILE A 60 -1.58 -8.72 -0.95
N GLY A 61 -1.73 -8.99 0.35
CA GLY A 61 -1.21 -10.22 0.93
C GLY A 61 -1.65 -10.54 2.35
N TRP A 62 -1.37 -11.77 2.77
CA TRP A 62 -1.55 -12.20 4.16
C TRP A 62 -0.38 -11.71 5.01
N ASN A 63 -0.64 -11.38 6.28
CA ASN A 63 0.42 -11.08 7.24
C ASN A 63 0.63 -12.30 8.17
N PRO A 64 1.66 -13.13 7.94
CA PRO A 64 1.86 -14.38 8.68
C PRO A 64 2.12 -14.17 10.17
N PHE A 65 2.67 -13.00 10.55
CA PHE A 65 3.04 -12.68 11.93
C PHE A 65 1.85 -12.51 12.88
N TYR A 66 0.66 -12.21 12.35
CA TYR A 66 -0.55 -12.08 13.16
C TYR A 66 -1.32 -13.41 13.33
N LYS A 67 -0.74 -14.56 12.93
CA LYS A 67 -1.47 -15.84 12.83
C LYS A 67 -2.78 -15.65 12.02
N ASN A 68 -2.69 -14.90 10.93
CA ASN A 68 -3.79 -14.11 10.36
C ASN A 68 -5.01 -14.89 9.87
N GLU A 69 -6.18 -14.32 10.19
CA GLU A 69 -7.45 -14.56 9.49
C GLU A 69 -7.75 -13.49 8.42
N GLN A 70 -6.93 -12.44 8.27
CA GLN A 70 -7.22 -11.31 7.37
C GLN A 70 -6.09 -10.96 6.38
N ARG A 71 -6.47 -10.41 5.22
CA ARG A 71 -5.54 -9.87 4.21
C ARG A 71 -5.21 -8.41 4.52
N THR A 72 -4.07 -7.95 4.01
CA THR A 72 -3.59 -6.57 4.10
C THR A 72 -3.46 -5.99 2.70
N VAL A 73 -3.79 -4.70 2.57
CA VAL A 73 -3.48 -3.89 1.39
C VAL A 73 -2.61 -2.73 1.86
N GLU A 74 -1.36 -2.75 1.43
CA GLU A 74 -0.37 -1.71 1.68
C GLU A 74 -0.06 -1.00 0.37
N SER A 75 -0.10 0.34 0.35
CA SER A 75 0.16 1.11 -0.85
C SER A 75 1.24 2.16 -0.64
N TYR A 76 2.26 2.15 -1.49
CA TYR A 76 3.16 3.28 -1.66
C TYR A 76 2.60 4.22 -2.73
N LEU A 77 2.38 5.48 -2.36
CA LEU A 77 1.98 6.52 -3.30
C LEU A 77 3.24 7.21 -3.80
N CYS A 78 3.40 7.35 -5.11
CA CYS A 78 4.55 8.01 -5.74
C CYS A 78 4.44 9.55 -5.59
N HIS A 79 4.30 10.01 -4.35
CA HIS A 79 4.17 11.41 -3.95
C HIS A 79 4.53 11.57 -2.48
N ASP A 80 5.32 12.60 -2.18
CA ASP A 80 5.60 13.02 -0.81
C ASP A 80 4.55 14.04 -0.35
N PHE A 81 3.75 13.64 0.63
CA PHE A 81 2.74 14.51 1.25
C PHE A 81 3.33 15.39 2.36
N GLY A 82 4.58 15.15 2.80
CA GLY A 82 5.24 15.89 3.88
C GLY A 82 4.67 15.66 5.28
N ARG A 83 3.63 14.82 5.41
CA ARG A 83 2.95 14.48 6.67
C ARG A 83 2.25 13.13 6.55
N ASP A 84 1.93 12.55 7.70
CA ASP A 84 1.02 11.43 7.78
C ASP A 84 -0.43 11.88 7.51
N PHE A 85 -1.24 10.94 7.02
CA PHE A 85 -2.66 11.11 6.71
C PHE A 85 -3.49 9.93 7.26
N TYR A 86 -3.11 9.42 8.44
CA TYR A 86 -3.91 8.41 9.15
C TYR A 86 -5.34 8.95 9.41
N GLY A 87 -6.34 8.10 9.24
CA GLY A 87 -7.75 8.48 9.31
C GLY A 87 -8.32 9.04 8.01
N ALA A 88 -7.50 9.49 7.06
CA ALA A 88 -7.98 9.98 5.77
C ALA A 88 -8.62 8.86 4.93
N ASP A 89 -9.58 9.23 4.09
CA ASP A 89 -10.20 8.33 3.12
C ASP A 89 -9.25 8.15 1.94
N MET A 90 -8.96 6.89 1.58
CA MET A 90 -8.14 6.60 0.41
C MET A 90 -8.92 5.70 -0.54
N ARG A 91 -8.96 6.08 -1.82
CA ARG A 91 -9.51 5.27 -2.90
C ARG A 91 -8.38 4.76 -3.77
N LEU A 92 -8.39 3.46 -4.05
CA LEU A 92 -7.43 2.81 -4.94
C LEU A 92 -8.12 2.35 -6.21
N LEU A 93 -7.49 2.60 -7.35
CA LEU A 93 -7.81 1.99 -8.63
C LEU A 93 -6.67 1.04 -8.99
N VAL A 94 -6.94 -0.26 -8.91
CA VAL A 94 -5.97 -1.31 -9.27
C VAL A 94 -6.02 -1.53 -10.77
N CYS A 95 -4.86 -1.42 -11.45
CA CYS A 95 -4.78 -1.51 -12.91
C CYS A 95 -4.20 -2.84 -13.40
N ALA A 96 -3.08 -3.31 -12.83
CA ALA A 96 -2.40 -4.52 -13.29
C ALA A 96 -1.60 -5.17 -12.16
N CYS A 97 -1.55 -6.51 -12.16
CA CYS A 97 -0.59 -7.27 -11.36
C CYS A 97 0.76 -7.24 -12.08
N ILE A 98 1.82 -6.88 -11.37
CA ILE A 98 3.18 -6.81 -11.93
C ILE A 98 4.07 -7.96 -11.49
N ARG A 99 3.81 -8.54 -10.31
CA ARG A 99 4.49 -9.75 -9.83
C ARG A 99 3.78 -10.38 -8.62
N PRO A 100 4.04 -11.66 -8.33
CA PRO A 100 3.68 -12.26 -7.04
C PRO A 100 4.35 -11.55 -5.87
N GLN A 101 3.83 -11.80 -4.65
CA GLN A 101 4.54 -11.44 -3.43
C GLN A 101 5.86 -12.21 -3.32
N ALA A 102 6.85 -11.58 -2.70
CA ALA A 102 8.15 -12.17 -2.46
C ALA A 102 8.55 -11.94 -1.01
N ASP A 103 9.12 -12.96 -0.40
CA ASP A 103 9.81 -12.82 0.88
C ASP A 103 11.19 -12.20 0.62
N PHE A 104 11.53 -11.17 1.38
CA PHE A 104 12.83 -10.51 1.30
C PHE A 104 13.66 -10.87 2.53
N SER A 105 14.92 -11.22 2.29
CA SER A 105 15.85 -11.62 3.36
C SER A 105 16.48 -10.41 4.05
N SER A 106 16.36 -9.23 3.44
CA SER A 106 16.81 -7.95 3.99
C SER A 106 15.92 -6.78 3.57
N MET A 107 16.04 -5.69 4.32
CA MET A 107 15.34 -4.45 4.03
C MET A 107 15.79 -3.81 2.70
N ASP A 108 17.07 -3.91 2.36
CA ASP A 108 17.61 -3.37 1.11
C ASP A 108 17.02 -4.06 -0.13
N GLU A 109 16.80 -5.38 -0.06
CA GLU A 109 16.13 -6.13 -1.13
C GLU A 109 14.69 -5.67 -1.33
N LEU A 110 13.96 -5.40 -0.24
CA LEU A 110 12.60 -4.85 -0.30
C LEU A 110 12.59 -3.47 -0.98
N ILE A 111 13.48 -2.55 -0.57
CA ILE A 111 13.59 -1.23 -1.18
C ILE A 111 13.90 -1.34 -2.67
N LYS A 112 14.84 -2.21 -3.04
CA LYS A 112 15.22 -2.41 -4.43
C LYS A 112 14.03 -2.88 -5.26
N ALA A 113 13.27 -3.86 -4.77
CA ALA A 113 12.08 -4.34 -5.45
C ALA A 113 11.03 -3.24 -5.62
N ILE A 114 10.76 -2.44 -4.57
CA ILE A 114 9.83 -1.30 -4.65
C ILE A 114 10.28 -0.29 -5.71
N ARG A 115 11.58 0.00 -5.81
CA ARG A 115 12.10 0.90 -6.86
C ARG A 115 11.88 0.35 -8.26
N GLU A 116 12.19 -0.92 -8.47
CA GLU A 116 11.96 -1.61 -9.73
C GLU A 116 10.47 -1.66 -10.10
N ASP A 117 9.57 -1.75 -9.11
CA ASP A 117 8.13 -1.72 -9.33
C ASP A 117 7.61 -0.33 -9.75
N ILE A 118 8.38 0.76 -9.55
CA ILE A 118 7.95 2.15 -9.80
C ILE A 118 8.50 2.73 -11.12
N GLU A 119 9.65 2.24 -11.58
CA GLU A 119 10.30 2.67 -12.83
C GLU A 119 9.55 2.19 -14.10
#